data_AF-A0A919STS8-F1
#
_entry.id   AF-A0A919STS8-F1
#
_cell.length_a   1.000
_cell.length_b   1.000
_cell.length_c   1.000
_cell.angle_alpha   90.00
_cell.angle_beta   90.00
_cell.angle_gamma   90.00
#
_symmetry.space_group_name_H-M   'P 1'
#
loop_
_entity.id
_entity.type
_entity.pdbx_description
1 polymer ?
#
loop_
_entity_poly.entity_id
_entity_poly.type
_entity_poly.pdbx_seq_one_letter_code
_entity_poly.pdbx_strand_id
1 'polypeptide(L)'
;MKWKLLAVVLVLVAGGCGTSTPEAPAPSVPVPVSSAPPASRKPVPQPRFADLTQGSTTSVVKLHGYDPRNASTVVEPIIFMTGDAYCRAFKIKRSDGRCVNHAYVTEESHTKVTVPIAAKVKYYTWEDSNGDVCIDAPEKGGTCPMTQREFAGWFKLNKQAMVAVATENGELTRMAIVYTP
;
A
#
# COMPACT_ATOMS: atom_id res chain seq x y z
N MET A 1 -19.54 6.41 -38.10
CA MET A 1 -19.21 7.84 -37.90
C MET A 1 -17.71 8.04 -38.05
N LYS A 2 -17.33 9.18 -38.62
CA LYS A 2 -16.10 9.46 -39.37
C LYS A 2 -14.83 9.59 -38.50
N TRP A 3 -13.72 9.04 -39.00
CA TRP A 3 -12.33 9.27 -38.55
C TRP A 3 -11.93 10.74 -38.64
N LYS A 4 -11.11 11.22 -37.69
CA LYS A 4 -10.19 12.36 -37.89
C LYS A 4 -8.86 12.12 -37.18
N LEU A 5 -7.85 11.83 -37.99
CA LEU A 5 -6.42 12.06 -37.75
C LEU A 5 -6.11 13.56 -37.89
N LEU A 6 -5.24 14.10 -37.05
CA LEU A 6 -4.52 15.38 -37.18
C LEU A 6 -3.50 15.44 -36.04
N ALA A 7 -2.30 15.98 -36.13
CA ALA A 7 -1.29 16.16 -37.17
C ALA A 7 -0.05 16.62 -36.36
N VAL A 8 1.12 16.18 -36.79
CA VAL A 8 2.43 16.47 -36.20
C VAL A 8 2.79 17.95 -36.41
N VAL A 9 3.37 18.61 -35.39
CA VAL A 9 4.07 19.89 -35.55
C VAL A 9 5.49 19.72 -35.02
N LEU A 10 6.44 19.73 -35.95
CA LEU A 10 7.89 19.82 -35.74
C LEU A 10 8.25 21.32 -35.71
N VAL A 11 8.99 21.76 -34.69
CA VAL A 11 9.61 23.10 -34.69
C VAL A 11 11.13 22.94 -34.57
N LEU A 12 11.81 23.22 -35.68
CA LEU A 12 13.24 23.49 -35.77
C LEU A 12 13.47 24.98 -35.49
N VAL A 13 14.41 25.32 -34.61
CA VAL A 13 15.00 26.67 -34.56
C VAL A 13 16.51 26.54 -34.68
N ALA A 14 17.04 27.20 -35.71
CA ALA A 14 18.44 27.28 -36.06
C ALA A 14 19.06 28.60 -35.57
N GLY A 15 20.38 28.55 -35.34
CA GLY A 15 21.29 29.61 -35.78
C GLY A 15 21.57 30.78 -34.83
N GLY A 16 22.84 30.92 -34.42
CA GLY A 16 23.39 32.14 -33.85
C GLY A 16 24.91 32.04 -33.68
N CYS A 17 25.67 32.43 -34.71
CA CYS A 17 27.11 32.73 -34.62
C CYS A 17 27.29 34.15 -34.04
N GLY A 18 28.25 34.32 -33.13
CA GLY A 18 28.68 35.63 -32.64
C GLY A 18 30.12 35.56 -32.12
N THR A 19 31.00 36.28 -32.80
CA THR A 19 32.46 36.36 -32.59
C THR A 19 32.89 37.27 -31.43
N SER A 20 34.04 36.90 -30.86
CA SER A 20 34.89 37.48 -29.80
C SER A 20 35.18 38.99 -29.80
N THR A 21 35.34 39.59 -28.60
CA THR A 21 36.38 40.61 -28.20
C THR A 21 36.30 40.89 -26.66
N PRO A 22 37.21 41.65 -26.01
CA PRO A 22 38.54 41.33 -25.48
C PRO A 22 38.66 41.25 -23.93
N GLU A 23 39.80 40.70 -23.53
CA GLU A 23 40.42 40.54 -22.21
C GLU A 23 40.64 41.85 -21.41
N ALA A 24 40.29 41.84 -20.13
CA ALA A 24 40.64 42.84 -19.11
C ALA A 24 40.60 42.19 -17.70
N PRO A 25 41.33 42.74 -16.70
CA PRO A 25 42.19 41.96 -15.80
C PRO A 25 41.48 41.23 -14.65
N ALA A 26 42.12 40.13 -14.25
CA ALA A 26 41.70 39.19 -13.22
C ALA A 26 41.43 39.84 -11.85
N PRO A 27 40.24 39.60 -11.26
CA PRO A 27 40.05 39.58 -9.82
C PRO A 27 40.24 38.14 -9.30
N SER A 28 41.03 38.05 -8.24
CA SER A 28 41.31 36.90 -7.37
C SER A 28 40.33 35.72 -7.46
N VAL A 29 40.83 34.56 -7.91
CA VAL A 29 40.13 33.28 -7.93
C VAL A 29 39.66 32.92 -6.50
N PRO A 30 38.35 32.81 -6.23
CA PRO A 30 37.89 32.14 -5.03
C PRO A 30 38.24 30.66 -5.15
N VAL A 31 38.99 30.15 -4.18
CA VAL A 31 39.30 28.72 -4.04
C VAL A 31 38.00 27.92 -4.16
N PRO A 32 37.93 26.85 -4.97
CA PRO A 32 36.73 26.03 -5.07
C PRO A 32 36.45 25.44 -3.69
N VAL A 33 35.42 25.96 -3.04
CA VAL A 33 34.91 25.39 -1.79
C VAL A 33 34.40 24.01 -2.18
N SER A 34 35.13 22.99 -1.74
CA SER A 34 34.76 21.57 -1.90
C SER A 34 33.30 21.44 -1.50
N SER A 35 32.44 21.26 -2.50
CA SER A 35 31.02 21.06 -2.29
C SER A 35 30.90 19.75 -1.53
N ALA A 36 30.62 19.85 -0.23
CA ALA A 36 30.36 18.68 0.58
C ALA A 36 29.38 17.77 -0.19
N PRO A 37 29.66 16.47 -0.34
CA PRO A 37 28.80 15.59 -1.10
C PRO A 37 27.37 15.74 -0.56
N PRO A 38 26.36 15.90 -1.44
CA PRO A 38 24.99 16.14 -1.01
C PRO A 38 24.65 15.06 0.02
N ALA A 39 24.23 15.48 1.21
CA ALA A 39 23.88 14.58 2.30
C ALA A 39 23.01 13.47 1.72
N SER A 40 23.53 12.24 1.73
CA SER A 40 22.85 11.08 1.15
C SER A 40 21.47 10.98 1.81
N ARG A 41 20.43 11.38 1.07
CA ARG A 41 19.06 11.30 1.56
C ARG A 41 18.81 9.83 1.87
N LYS A 42 18.54 9.51 3.13
CA LYS A 42 18.13 8.16 3.53
C LYS A 42 17.00 7.72 2.60
N PRO A 43 17.08 6.52 1.99
CA PRO A 43 16.00 6.00 1.18
C PRO A 43 14.71 6.02 1.98
N VAL A 44 13.66 6.62 1.41
CA VAL A 44 12.32 6.52 1.99
C VAL A 44 11.92 5.04 1.93
N PRO A 45 11.54 4.42 3.06
CA PRO A 45 11.10 3.03 3.07
C PRO A 45 9.94 2.83 2.09
N GLN A 46 10.06 1.84 1.20
CA GLN A 46 8.96 1.45 0.32
C GLN A 46 8.02 0.51 1.07
N PRO A 47 6.71 0.52 0.75
CA PRO A 47 5.78 -0.49 1.25
C PRO A 47 6.28 -1.89 0.93
N ARG A 48 6.15 -2.79 1.91
CA ARG A 48 6.50 -4.20 1.78
C ARG A 48 5.36 -5.05 2.28
N PHE A 49 5.18 -6.22 1.70
CA PHE A 49 4.27 -7.22 2.23
C PHE A 49 4.76 -7.69 3.60
N ALA A 50 3.82 -7.86 4.54
CA ALA A 50 4.15 -8.36 5.86
C ALA A 50 4.52 -9.84 5.80
N ASP A 51 5.57 -10.22 6.51
CA ASP A 51 5.83 -11.63 6.83
C ASP A 51 5.01 -11.99 8.07
N LEU A 52 4.00 -12.83 7.88
CA LEU A 52 3.09 -13.26 8.94
C LEU A 52 3.58 -14.50 9.68
N THR A 53 4.67 -15.11 9.22
CA THR A 53 5.21 -16.35 9.77
C THR A 53 6.24 -16.10 10.87
N GLN A 54 6.65 -14.85 11.08
CA GLN A 54 7.70 -14.47 12.02
C GLN A 54 7.35 -13.20 12.79
N GLY A 55 7.80 -13.15 14.04
CA GLY A 55 7.67 -11.97 14.90
C GLY A 55 6.22 -11.52 15.11
N SER A 56 6.06 -10.25 15.48
CA SER A 56 4.76 -9.61 15.68
C SER A 56 4.54 -8.52 14.65
N THR A 57 3.44 -8.62 13.91
CA THR A 57 3.09 -7.62 12.89
C THR A 57 1.59 -7.46 12.76
N THR A 58 1.16 -6.34 12.19
CA THR A 58 -0.21 -6.15 11.70
C THR A 58 -0.19 -5.99 10.19
N SER A 59 -1.20 -6.52 9.51
CA SER A 59 -1.34 -6.40 8.06
C SER A 59 -2.77 -6.64 7.63
N VAL A 60 -3.16 -6.11 6.47
CA VAL A 60 -4.33 -6.61 5.75
C VAL A 60 -3.92 -7.79 4.88
N VAL A 61 -4.80 -8.77 4.77
CA VAL A 61 -4.60 -10.00 3.98
C VAL A 61 -5.89 -10.36 3.25
N LYS A 62 -5.75 -11.16 2.18
CA LYS A 62 -6.85 -11.96 1.65
C LYS A 62 -6.84 -13.34 2.30
N LEU A 63 -7.98 -13.79 2.80
CA LEU A 63 -8.18 -15.17 3.25
C LEU A 63 -8.49 -16.05 2.06
N HIS A 64 -7.66 -17.07 1.84
CA HIS A 64 -7.88 -18.13 0.85
C HIS A 64 -8.43 -19.40 1.49
N GLY A 65 -8.17 -19.63 2.78
CA GLY A 65 -8.65 -20.79 3.51
C GLY A 65 -8.70 -20.51 5.01
N TYR A 66 -9.68 -21.09 5.69
CA TYR A 66 -9.83 -20.95 7.14
C TYR A 66 -10.30 -22.28 7.73
N ASP A 67 -9.44 -22.89 8.54
CA ASP A 67 -9.70 -24.16 9.21
C ASP A 67 -9.57 -23.99 10.74
N PRO A 68 -10.69 -23.67 11.42
CA PRO A 68 -10.68 -23.50 12.86
C PRO A 68 -10.42 -24.80 13.63
N ARG A 69 -10.62 -25.98 13.02
CA ARG A 69 -10.41 -27.27 13.70
C ARG A 69 -8.93 -27.60 13.80
N ASN A 70 -8.17 -27.26 12.77
CA ASN A 70 -6.72 -27.41 12.73
C ASN A 70 -5.97 -26.13 13.15
N ALA A 71 -6.67 -25.14 13.70
CA ALA A 71 -6.13 -23.85 14.11
C ALA A 71 -5.20 -23.23 13.05
N SER A 72 -5.64 -23.21 11.78
CA SER A 72 -4.82 -22.70 10.68
C SER A 72 -5.64 -21.94 9.64
N THR A 73 -4.98 -21.04 8.92
CA THR A 73 -5.58 -20.30 7.80
C THR A 73 -4.55 -20.10 6.70
N VAL A 74 -5.02 -20.08 5.45
CA VAL A 74 -4.21 -19.73 4.29
C VAL A 74 -4.51 -18.28 3.95
N VAL A 75 -3.48 -17.44 4.01
CA VAL A 75 -3.58 -16.00 3.80
C VAL A 75 -2.62 -15.55 2.71
N GLU A 76 -3.00 -14.50 2.00
CA GLU A 76 -2.14 -13.78 1.07
C GLU A 76 -1.96 -12.35 1.61
N PRO A 77 -0.74 -11.97 2.01
CA PRO A 77 -0.44 -10.59 2.36
C PRO A 77 -0.76 -9.65 1.20
N ILE A 78 -1.39 -8.52 1.52
CA ILE A 78 -1.66 -7.46 0.53
C ILE A 78 -1.21 -6.11 1.09
N ILE A 79 -0.91 -5.17 0.20
CA ILE A 79 -0.79 -3.76 0.57
C ILE A 79 -2.17 -3.16 0.37
N PHE A 80 -2.79 -2.68 1.46
CA PHE A 80 -4.09 -2.01 1.43
C PHE A 80 -3.92 -0.58 1.93
N MET A 81 -4.14 0.39 1.05
CA MET A 81 -3.90 1.81 1.33
C MET A 81 -4.97 2.66 0.67
N THR A 82 -5.16 3.90 1.15
CA THR A 82 -5.94 4.89 0.38
C THR A 82 -5.23 5.22 -0.93
N GLY A 83 -5.97 5.63 -1.97
CA GLY A 83 -5.36 5.99 -3.27
C GLY A 83 -4.25 7.04 -3.14
N ASP A 84 -4.47 8.06 -2.31
CA ASP A 84 -3.47 9.10 -2.04
C ASP A 84 -2.22 8.57 -1.32
N ALA A 85 -2.39 7.70 -0.31
CA ALA A 85 -1.27 7.11 0.41
C ALA A 85 -0.47 6.16 -0.49
N TYR A 86 -1.14 5.37 -1.31
CA TYR A 86 -0.53 4.51 -2.33
C TYR A 86 0.32 5.33 -3.30
N CYS A 87 -0.25 6.38 -3.91
CA CYS A 87 0.48 7.19 -4.88
C CYS A 87 1.70 7.90 -4.29
N ARG A 88 1.62 8.37 -3.04
CA ARG A 88 2.80 8.88 -2.33
C ARG A 88 3.88 7.82 -2.16
N ALA A 89 3.50 6.64 -1.69
CA ALA A 89 4.43 5.57 -1.36
C ALA A 89 5.17 5.04 -2.60
N PHE A 90 4.47 4.94 -3.73
CA PHE A 90 5.01 4.48 -5.02
C PHE A 90 5.46 5.62 -5.95
N LYS A 91 5.47 6.87 -5.48
CA LYS A 91 5.88 8.06 -6.24
C LYS A 91 5.12 8.25 -7.57
N ILE A 92 3.84 7.90 -7.57
CA ILE A 92 2.93 8.10 -8.70
C ILE A 92 2.40 9.54 -8.67
N LYS A 93 2.18 10.15 -9.84
CA LYS A 93 1.60 11.48 -9.93
C LYS A 93 0.21 11.49 -9.28
N ARG A 94 -0.06 12.49 -8.43
CA ARG A 94 -1.36 12.60 -7.72
C ARG A 94 -2.57 12.75 -8.64
N SER A 95 -2.37 13.11 -9.91
CA SER A 95 -3.40 13.18 -10.94
C SER A 95 -3.71 11.84 -11.62
N ASP A 96 -2.99 10.77 -11.28
CA ASP A 96 -3.26 9.42 -11.79
C ASP A 96 -4.61 8.93 -11.26
N GLY A 97 -5.37 8.23 -12.12
CA GLY A 97 -6.70 7.74 -11.79
C GLY A 97 -6.74 6.87 -10.52
N ARG A 98 -5.65 6.14 -10.24
CA ARG A 98 -5.50 5.34 -9.00
C ARG A 98 -5.55 6.20 -7.73
N CYS A 99 -5.11 7.45 -7.81
CA CYS A 99 -5.07 8.35 -6.66
C CYS A 99 -6.40 9.07 -6.42
N VAL A 100 -7.14 9.37 -7.48
CA VAL A 100 -8.33 10.24 -7.43
C VAL A 100 -9.66 9.50 -7.55
N ASN A 101 -9.68 8.33 -8.20
CA ASN A 101 -10.92 7.59 -8.48
C ASN A 101 -11.15 6.40 -7.54
N HIS A 102 -10.18 6.07 -6.68
CA HIS A 102 -10.27 4.91 -5.80
C HIS A 102 -10.10 5.34 -4.34
N ALA A 103 -11.10 5.04 -3.52
CA ALA A 103 -11.01 5.24 -2.07
C ALA A 103 -9.86 4.41 -1.48
N TYR A 104 -9.70 3.17 -1.97
CA TYR A 104 -8.65 2.25 -1.58
C TYR A 104 -8.00 1.57 -2.79
N VAL A 105 -6.73 1.25 -2.65
CA VAL A 105 -5.92 0.49 -3.61
C VAL A 105 -5.33 -0.70 -2.90
N THR A 106 -5.41 -1.86 -3.56
CA THR A 106 -4.81 -3.11 -3.12
C THR A 106 -3.71 -3.55 -4.07
N GLU A 107 -2.55 -3.94 -3.54
CA GLU A 107 -1.56 -4.75 -4.28
C GLU A 107 -1.48 -6.14 -3.67
N GLU A 108 -1.53 -7.14 -4.53
CA GLU A 108 -1.45 -8.54 -4.16
C GLU A 108 0.00 -9.01 -4.11
N SER A 109 0.37 -9.78 -3.08
CA SER A 109 1.70 -10.41 -3.05
C SER A 109 1.80 -11.63 -3.96
N HIS A 110 0.67 -12.19 -4.39
CA HIS A 110 0.56 -13.46 -5.11
C HIS A 110 1.25 -14.63 -4.38
N THR A 111 1.50 -14.47 -3.08
CA THR A 111 2.17 -15.45 -2.23
C THR A 111 1.20 -15.88 -1.13
N LYS A 112 0.88 -17.17 -1.11
CA LYS A 112 -0.02 -17.76 -0.11
C LYS A 112 0.81 -18.43 0.96
N VAL A 113 0.51 -18.12 2.21
CA VAL A 113 1.17 -18.71 3.38
C VAL A 113 0.12 -19.30 4.31
N THR A 114 0.43 -20.47 4.87
CA THR A 114 -0.38 -21.05 5.95
C THR A 114 0.15 -20.53 7.27
N VAL A 115 -0.72 -19.93 8.07
CA VAL A 115 -0.36 -19.33 9.37
C VAL A 115 -1.17 -20.01 10.48
N PRO A 116 -0.53 -20.40 11.60
CA PRO A 116 -1.24 -20.92 12.76
C PRO A 116 -2.11 -19.84 13.42
N ILE A 117 -3.20 -20.28 14.04
CA ILE A 117 -4.14 -19.44 14.77
C ILE A 117 -3.93 -19.69 16.25
N ALA A 118 -3.67 -18.62 17.01
CA ALA A 118 -3.50 -18.73 18.45
C ALA A 118 -4.80 -19.24 19.12
N ALA A 119 -4.66 -20.00 20.20
CA ALA A 119 -5.81 -20.59 20.91
C ALA A 119 -6.85 -19.55 21.40
N LYS A 120 -6.41 -18.30 21.64
CA LYS A 120 -7.25 -17.18 22.09
C LYS A 120 -7.32 -16.06 21.06
N VAL A 121 -7.35 -16.40 19.78
CA VAL A 121 -7.55 -15.43 18.70
C VAL A 121 -8.86 -14.65 18.90
N LYS A 122 -8.81 -13.34 18.63
CA LYS A 122 -9.97 -12.46 18.69
C LYS A 122 -10.51 -12.17 17.29
N TYR A 123 -11.82 -12.30 17.12
CA TYR A 123 -12.49 -12.03 15.85
C TYR A 123 -13.32 -10.75 15.94
N TYR A 124 -13.32 -9.98 14.86
CA TYR A 124 -14.06 -8.72 14.79
C TYR A 124 -14.77 -8.54 13.43
N THR A 125 -15.93 -7.90 13.47
CA THR A 125 -16.70 -7.41 12.33
C THR A 125 -16.74 -5.89 12.34
N TRP A 126 -17.07 -5.29 11.20
CA TRP A 126 -17.16 -3.83 11.03
C TRP A 126 -18.57 -3.28 11.28
N GLU A 127 -19.59 -4.14 11.26
CA GLU A 127 -20.97 -3.82 11.58
C GLU A 127 -21.52 -4.89 12.53
N ASP A 128 -22.21 -4.46 13.58
CA ASP A 128 -22.84 -5.35 14.56
C ASP A 128 -24.24 -5.81 14.13
N SER A 129 -24.92 -6.59 14.97
CA SER A 129 -26.28 -7.09 14.66
C SER A 129 -27.36 -6.01 14.64
N ASN A 130 -27.09 -4.81 15.16
CA ASN A 130 -28.01 -3.68 15.20
C ASN A 130 -27.79 -2.73 14.00
N GLY A 131 -26.76 -2.96 13.19
CA GLY A 131 -26.36 -2.09 12.09
C GLY A 131 -25.41 -0.97 12.52
N ASP A 132 -24.86 -1.00 13.73
CA ASP A 132 -23.89 -0.02 14.19
C ASP A 132 -22.52 -0.32 13.59
N VAL A 133 -21.90 0.70 12.99
CA VAL A 133 -20.58 0.59 12.36
C VAL A 133 -19.49 0.78 13.41
N CYS A 134 -18.66 -0.25 13.64
CA CYS A 134 -17.48 -0.18 14.51
C CYS A 134 -16.19 -0.35 13.68
N ILE A 135 -15.61 0.77 13.26
CA ILE A 135 -14.33 0.83 12.53
C ILE A 135 -13.49 1.98 13.10
N ASP A 136 -12.29 1.68 13.59
CA ASP A 136 -11.33 2.73 14.02
C ASP A 136 -10.61 3.34 12.82
N ALA A 137 -10.14 2.48 11.91
CA ALA A 137 -9.49 2.83 10.67
C ALA A 137 -9.67 1.71 9.65
N PRO A 138 -9.81 2.01 8.35
CA PRO A 138 -10.08 1.00 7.32
C PRO A 138 -9.07 -0.15 7.31
N GLU A 139 -7.78 0.15 7.43
CA GLU A 139 -6.68 -0.83 7.42
C GLU A 139 -6.58 -1.65 8.70
N LYS A 140 -7.28 -1.26 9.77
CA LYS A 140 -7.36 -2.02 11.03
C LYS A 140 -8.54 -2.98 11.05
N GLY A 141 -9.44 -2.87 10.07
CA GLY A 141 -10.70 -3.61 10.04
C GLY A 141 -11.64 -3.21 11.16
N GLY A 142 -12.71 -3.98 11.31
CA GLY A 142 -13.73 -3.74 12.32
C GLY A 142 -13.30 -3.93 13.77
N THR A 143 -14.08 -3.38 14.68
CA THR A 143 -13.87 -3.45 16.14
C THR A 143 -15.05 -4.04 16.90
N CYS A 144 -16.19 -4.32 16.25
CA CYS A 144 -17.29 -5.02 16.91
C CYS A 144 -16.86 -6.49 17.15
N PRO A 145 -16.86 -7.00 18.38
CA PRO A 145 -16.48 -8.39 18.64
C PRO A 145 -17.43 -9.36 17.94
N MET A 146 -16.89 -10.46 17.42
CA MET A 146 -17.69 -11.59 16.93
C MET A 146 -17.10 -12.91 17.41
N THR A 147 -17.91 -13.95 17.37
CA THR A 147 -17.48 -15.31 17.69
C THR A 147 -16.74 -15.96 16.52
N GLN A 148 -15.94 -16.97 16.82
CA GLN A 148 -15.30 -17.82 15.82
C GLN A 148 -16.32 -18.45 14.85
N ARG A 149 -17.51 -18.83 15.35
CA ARG A 149 -18.57 -19.45 14.55
C ARG A 149 -19.15 -18.46 13.53
N GLU A 150 -19.41 -17.22 13.96
CA GLU A 150 -19.90 -16.17 13.07
C GLU A 150 -18.84 -15.83 12.02
N PHE A 151 -17.56 -15.74 12.39
CA PHE A 151 -16.48 -15.48 11.45
C PHE A 151 -16.36 -16.61 10.41
N ALA A 152 -16.46 -17.87 10.84
CA ALA A 152 -16.49 -19.02 9.94
C ALA A 152 -17.69 -18.99 8.98
N GLY A 153 -18.85 -18.54 9.46
CA GLY A 153 -20.06 -18.34 8.65
C GLY A 153 -19.85 -17.25 7.60
N TRP A 154 -19.34 -16.08 8.02
CA TRP A 154 -19.00 -14.97 7.14
C TRP A 154 -18.01 -15.40 6.06
N PHE A 155 -16.92 -16.07 6.41
CA PHE A 155 -15.90 -16.51 5.46
C PHE A 155 -16.48 -17.40 4.35
N LYS A 156 -17.39 -18.32 4.67
CA LYS A 156 -18.04 -19.20 3.67
C LYS A 156 -18.89 -18.44 2.65
N LEU A 157 -19.41 -17.28 3.02
CA LEU A 157 -20.28 -16.46 2.16
C LEU A 157 -19.48 -15.46 1.31
N ASN A 158 -18.23 -15.16 1.67
CA ASN A 158 -17.44 -14.08 1.07
C ASN A 158 -16.28 -14.60 0.22
N LYS A 159 -16.39 -14.46 -1.10
CA LYS A 159 -15.38 -14.95 -2.08
C LYS A 159 -14.10 -14.10 -2.13
N GLN A 160 -14.13 -12.90 -1.57
CA GLN A 160 -12.99 -11.97 -1.52
C GLN A 160 -12.78 -11.49 -0.07
N ALA A 161 -12.67 -12.46 0.86
CA ALA A 161 -12.55 -12.18 2.27
C ALA A 161 -11.25 -11.42 2.59
N MET A 162 -11.34 -10.11 2.80
CA MET A 162 -10.24 -9.28 3.31
C MET A 162 -10.36 -9.12 4.82
N VAL A 163 -9.24 -9.35 5.53
CA VAL A 163 -9.19 -9.12 6.97
C VAL A 163 -7.89 -8.43 7.37
N ALA A 164 -7.95 -7.61 8.41
CA ALA A 164 -6.82 -7.09 9.13
C ALA A 164 -6.42 -8.10 10.21
N VAL A 165 -5.20 -8.58 10.15
CA VAL A 165 -4.63 -9.52 11.11
C VAL A 165 -3.62 -8.85 12.03
N ALA A 166 -3.48 -9.42 13.22
CA ALA A 166 -2.29 -9.23 14.06
C ALA A 166 -1.67 -10.60 14.33
N THR A 167 -0.34 -10.66 14.27
CA THR A 167 0.44 -11.83 14.67
C THR A 167 1.27 -11.55 15.90
N GLU A 168 1.52 -12.60 16.69
CA GLU A 168 2.55 -12.63 17.73
C GLU A 168 3.35 -13.92 17.56
N ASN A 169 4.68 -13.80 17.41
CA ASN A 169 5.57 -14.93 17.12
C ASN A 169 5.12 -15.82 15.94
N GLY A 170 4.54 -15.22 14.90
CA GLY A 170 4.03 -15.96 13.74
C GLY A 170 2.68 -16.65 13.94
N GLU A 171 1.99 -16.45 15.07
CA GLU A 171 0.63 -16.93 15.31
C GLU A 171 -0.39 -15.79 15.21
N LEU A 172 -1.53 -16.04 14.57
CA LEU A 172 -2.61 -15.06 14.49
C LEU A 172 -3.31 -14.90 15.84
N THR A 173 -3.23 -13.69 16.41
CA THR A 173 -3.89 -13.33 17.67
C THR A 173 -5.15 -12.49 17.44
N ARG A 174 -5.30 -11.92 16.23
CA ARG A 174 -6.48 -11.14 15.83
C ARG A 174 -6.81 -11.34 14.36
N MET A 175 -8.11 -11.40 14.05
CA MET A 175 -8.65 -11.36 12.69
C MET A 175 -9.87 -10.42 12.68
N ALA A 176 -9.83 -9.37 11.87
CA ALA A 176 -10.94 -8.41 11.77
C ALA A 176 -11.33 -8.14 10.33
N ILE A 177 -12.62 -8.24 10.02
CA ILE A 177 -13.13 -7.99 8.67
C ILE A 177 -12.81 -6.56 8.24
N VAL A 178 -12.24 -6.40 7.05
CA VAL A 178 -12.01 -5.08 6.45
C VAL A 178 -13.24 -4.66 5.66
N TYR A 179 -13.73 -3.46 5.92
CA TYR A 179 -14.78 -2.84 5.14
C TYR A 179 -14.21 -2.24 3.86
N THR A 180 -14.75 -2.64 2.72
CA THR A 180 -14.47 -2.06 1.41
C THR A 180 -15.80 -1.59 0.80
N PRO A 181 -16.09 -0.27 0.81
CA PRO A 181 -17.32 0.29 0.26
C PRO A 181 -17.45 0.11 -1.25
#